data_AF-A0AAW6Q4X5-F1
#
_entry.id   AF-A0AAW6Q4X5-F1
#
_cell.length_a   1.000
_cell.length_b   1.000
_cell.length_c   1.000
_cell.angle_alpha   90.00
_cell.angle_beta   90.00
_cell.angle_gamma   90.00
#
_symmetry.space_group_name_H-M   'P 1'
#
loop_
_entity.id
_entity.type
_entity.pdbx_description
1 polymer ?
#
loop_
_entity_poly.entity_id
_entity_poly.type
_entity_poly.pdbx_seq_one_letter_code
_entity_poly.pdbx_strand_id
1 'polypeptide(L)'
;MPGATPDINSTYVNTSMVAMSSQSTHPLLSWKLVKFLSNNGDVQQKLFTYSQGASVLKSVMKSKDITENLQKENNADNALTEEKFASIMAKSQKYPEFKNYNNVMQTADYLINNALENGNVEVQLSNIQNQIQEELAK
;
A
#
# COMPACT_ATOMS: atom_id res chain seq x y z
N MET A 1 -2.03 -6.91 -6.89
CA MET A 1 -2.61 -8.06 -7.63
C MET A 1 -3.58 -7.53 -8.68
N PRO A 2 -3.80 -8.22 -9.80
CA PRO A 2 -4.82 -7.84 -10.77
C PRO A 2 -6.22 -7.87 -10.15
N GLY A 3 -7.14 -7.03 -10.62
CA GLY A 3 -8.55 -7.11 -10.25
C GLY A 3 -9.23 -8.28 -10.95
N ALA A 4 -10.35 -8.76 -10.39
CA ALA A 4 -11.19 -9.76 -11.06
C ALA A 4 -11.75 -9.22 -12.40
N THR A 5 -11.94 -7.90 -12.48
CA THR A 5 -12.25 -7.18 -13.72
C THR A 5 -11.28 -6.00 -13.89
N PRO A 6 -11.08 -5.49 -15.13
CA PRO A 6 -10.17 -4.37 -15.40
C PRO A 6 -10.53 -3.05 -14.67
N ASP A 7 -11.80 -2.92 -14.29
CA ASP A 7 -12.39 -1.73 -13.65
C ASP A 7 -12.27 -1.75 -12.12
N ILE A 8 -11.92 -2.90 -11.53
CA ILE A 8 -11.74 -3.01 -10.08
C ILE A 8 -10.28 -2.76 -9.73
N ASN A 9 -10.06 -1.66 -9.02
CA ASN A 9 -8.78 -1.37 -8.38
C ASN A 9 -8.60 -2.29 -7.17
N SER A 10 -7.87 -3.40 -7.32
CA SER A 10 -7.71 -4.41 -6.26
C SER A 10 -6.35 -4.37 -5.55
N THR A 11 -5.44 -3.50 -5.99
CA THR A 11 -4.12 -3.39 -5.36
C THR A 11 -4.16 -2.36 -4.25
N TYR A 12 -4.05 -2.81 -3.01
CA TYR A 12 -3.80 -1.94 -1.88
C TYR A 12 -2.30 -1.67 -1.74
N VAL A 13 -1.95 -0.43 -1.45
CA VAL A 13 -0.55 -0.02 -1.23
C VAL A 13 -0.39 0.44 0.21
N ASN A 14 0.61 -0.14 0.87
CA ASN A 14 1.07 0.35 2.17
C ASN A 14 2.09 1.47 1.96
N THR A 15 1.95 2.56 2.70
CA THR A 15 2.78 3.75 2.57
C THR A 15 3.46 4.09 3.88
N SER A 16 4.78 4.21 3.87
CA SER A 16 5.51 4.74 5.02
C SER A 16 5.56 6.27 4.95
N MET A 17 5.16 6.92 6.04
CA MET A 17 5.16 8.39 6.14
C MET A 17 6.25 8.84 7.11
N VAL A 18 6.90 9.96 6.76
CA VAL A 18 7.79 10.69 7.68
C VAL A 18 7.10 11.99 8.05
N ALA A 19 6.96 12.24 9.34
CA ALA A 19 6.28 13.41 9.87
C ALA A 19 7.19 14.18 10.84
N MET A 20 6.92 15.48 10.98
CA MET A 20 7.57 16.34 11.97
C MET A 20 6.71 16.43 13.22
N SER A 21 7.32 16.31 14.40
CA SER A 21 6.64 16.56 15.68
C SER A 21 6.16 18.01 15.75
N SER A 22 4.90 18.20 16.16
CA SER A 22 4.34 19.53 16.43
C SER A 22 5.03 20.25 17.59
N GLN A 23 5.77 19.51 18.43
CA GLN A 23 6.53 20.01 19.57
C GLN A 23 8.04 20.11 19.28
N SER A 24 8.46 20.02 18.01
CA SER A 24 9.88 20.11 17.67
C SER A 24 10.47 21.43 18.14
N THR A 25 11.57 21.36 18.90
CA THR A 25 12.37 22.54 19.28
C THR A 25 13.19 23.09 18.11
N HIS A 26 13.27 22.34 16.99
CA HIS A 26 14.04 22.70 15.79
C HIS A 26 13.22 22.52 14.50
N PRO A 27 12.07 23.22 14.35
CA PRO A 27 11.11 22.95 13.27
C PRO A 27 11.72 23.13 11.87
N LEU A 28 12.60 24.11 11.68
CA LEU A 28 13.27 24.34 10.39
C LEU A 28 14.21 23.19 9.99
N LEU A 29 14.97 22.63 10.94
CA LEU A 29 15.85 21.50 10.67
C LEU A 29 15.03 20.22 10.45
N SER A 30 14.01 19.98 11.26
CA SER A 30 13.10 18.85 11.07
C SER A 30 12.43 18.91 9.69
N TRP A 31 11.97 20.09 9.25
CA TRP A 31 11.42 20.26 7.90
C TRP A 31 12.44 19.98 6.79
N LYS A 32 13.68 20.47 6.95
CA LYS A 32 14.77 20.15 6.01
C LYS A 32 15.05 18.66 5.95
N LEU A 33 15.03 17.96 7.09
CA LEU A 33 15.21 16.51 7.14
C LEU A 33 14.06 15.77 6.44
N VAL A 34 12.80 16.14 6.70
CA VAL A 34 11.65 15.54 6.00
C VAL A 34 11.79 15.70 4.49
N LYS A 35 12.12 16.91 4.01
CA LYS A 35 12.37 17.15 2.57
C LYS A 35 13.55 16.36 2.03
N PHE A 36 14.63 16.25 2.79
CA PHE A 36 15.81 15.47 2.40
C PHE A 36 15.44 14.00 2.23
N LEU A 37 14.65 13.45 3.14
CA LEU A 37 14.21 12.06 3.07
C LEU A 37 13.22 11.81 1.95
N SER A 38 12.25 12.71 1.69
CA SER A 38 11.14 12.44 0.75
C SER A 38 11.28 13.06 -0.64
N ASN A 39 12.07 14.13 -0.81
CA ASN A 39 12.13 14.92 -2.04
C ASN A 39 13.53 15.03 -2.66
N ASN A 40 14.53 14.35 -2.11
CA ASN A 40 15.85 14.24 -2.72
C ASN A 40 15.93 12.99 -3.61
N GLY A 41 16.22 13.19 -4.90
CA GLY A 41 16.29 12.11 -5.88
C GLY A 41 17.33 11.05 -5.55
N ASP A 42 18.54 11.44 -5.14
CA ASP A 42 19.62 10.52 -4.83
C ASP A 42 19.33 9.68 -3.59
N VAL A 43 18.72 10.29 -2.56
CA VAL A 43 18.29 9.59 -1.34
C VAL A 43 17.20 8.57 -1.67
N GLN A 44 16.19 8.98 -2.44
CA GLN A 44 15.08 8.11 -2.83
C GLN A 44 15.54 6.97 -3.78
N GLN A 45 16.50 7.24 -4.67
CA GLN A 45 17.11 6.24 -5.53
C GLN A 45 17.89 5.21 -4.69
N LYS A 46 18.69 5.66 -3.72
CA LYS A 46 19.41 4.76 -2.80
C LYS A 46 18.45 3.94 -1.95
N LEU A 47 17.36 4.54 -1.47
CA LEU A 47 16.34 3.84 -0.70
C LEU A 47 15.70 2.72 -1.53
N PHE A 48 15.39 2.97 -2.80
CA PHE A 48 14.89 1.95 -3.71
C PHE A 48 15.91 0.82 -3.97
N THR A 49 17.19 1.15 -4.13
CA THR A 49 18.22 0.10 -4.31
C THR A 49 18.40 -0.76 -3.06
N TYR A 50 18.24 -0.18 -1.88
CA TYR A 50 18.43 -0.89 -0.61
C TYR A 50 17.16 -1.60 -0.11
N SER A 51 15.98 -1.14 -0.52
CA SER A 51 14.69 -1.67 -0.06
C SER A 51 13.84 -2.11 -1.24
N GLN A 52 13.03 -3.15 -1.08
CA GLN A 52 12.01 -3.54 -2.07
C GLN A 52 10.81 -2.55 -2.10
N GLY A 53 10.96 -1.34 -1.57
CA GLY A 53 9.95 -0.30 -1.51
C GLY A 53 10.07 0.67 -2.68
N ALA A 54 8.93 1.16 -3.16
CA ALA A 54 8.90 2.14 -4.23
C ALA A 54 9.17 3.56 -3.73
N SER A 55 9.92 4.33 -4.53
CA SER A 55 10.11 5.76 -4.29
C SER A 55 8.81 6.53 -4.49
N VAL A 56 8.59 7.55 -3.65
CA VAL A 56 7.48 8.49 -3.81
C VAL A 56 7.69 9.45 -4.99
N LEU A 57 8.92 9.57 -5.48
CA LEU A 57 9.28 10.42 -6.61
C LEU A 57 9.10 9.66 -7.91
N LYS A 58 8.13 10.10 -8.73
CA LYS A 58 7.91 9.55 -10.08
C LYS A 58 9.19 9.61 -10.93
N SER A 59 9.95 10.70 -10.85
CA SER A 59 11.20 10.85 -11.62
C SER A 59 12.23 9.77 -11.28
N VAL A 60 12.29 9.33 -10.02
CA VAL A 60 13.15 8.23 -9.58
C VAL A 60 12.60 6.92 -10.12
N MET A 61 11.30 6.64 -9.94
CA MET A 61 10.66 5.42 -10.44
C MET A 61 10.74 5.23 -11.95
N LYS A 62 10.95 6.33 -12.69
CA LYS A 62 11.14 6.35 -14.15
C LYS A 62 12.59 6.41 -14.60
N SER A 63 13.54 6.24 -13.70
CA SER A 63 14.96 6.28 -14.03
C SER A 63 15.40 4.97 -14.70
N LYS A 64 16.40 5.05 -15.58
CA LYS A 64 16.96 3.87 -16.25
C LYS A 64 17.51 2.86 -15.25
N ASP A 65 18.14 3.36 -14.17
CA ASP A 65 18.71 2.53 -13.10
C ASP A 65 17.65 1.66 -12.42
N ILE A 66 16.43 2.18 -12.23
CA ILE A 66 15.31 1.40 -11.65
C ILE A 66 14.81 0.35 -12.63
N THR A 67 14.67 0.71 -13.91
CA THR A 67 14.24 -0.25 -14.94
C THR A 67 15.20 -1.42 -15.07
N GLU A 68 16.52 -1.18 -14.99
CA GLU A 68 17.53 -2.24 -14.98
C GLU A 68 17.48 -3.10 -13.71
N ASN A 69 17.31 -2.49 -12.53
CA ASN A 69 17.21 -3.23 -11.27
C ASN A 69 15.96 -4.12 -11.24
N LEU A 70 14.81 -3.58 -11.65
CA LEU A 70 13.55 -4.33 -11.73
C LEU A 70 13.62 -5.51 -12.72
N GLN A 71 14.34 -5.35 -13.84
CA GLN A 71 14.54 -6.41 -14.82
C GLN A 71 15.52 -7.49 -14.33
N LYS A 72 16.56 -7.12 -13.58
CA LYS A 72 17.52 -8.08 -13.00
C LYS A 72 16.90 -9.00 -11.95
N GLU A 73 15.91 -8.52 -11.20
CA GLU A 73 15.24 -9.32 -10.18
C GLU A 73 14.13 -10.25 -10.72
N ASN A 74 13.68 -10.07 -11.97
CA ASN A 74 12.59 -10.85 -12.54
C ASN A 74 13.05 -11.72 -13.72
N ASN A 75 12.97 -13.05 -13.57
CA ASN A 75 13.25 -13.98 -14.67
C ASN A 75 12.21 -13.87 -15.81
N ALA A 76 12.67 -13.22 -16.88
CA ALA A 76 12.37 -13.35 -18.32
C ALA A 76 10.93 -13.24 -18.87
N ASP A 77 9.83 -13.68 -18.24
CA ASP A 77 8.51 -13.69 -18.94
C ASP A 77 7.43 -12.78 -18.33
N ASN A 78 7.59 -12.34 -17.07
CA ASN A 78 6.63 -11.46 -16.38
C ASN A 78 7.30 -10.29 -15.63
N ALA A 79 8.45 -9.83 -16.12
CA ALA A 79 9.21 -8.77 -15.47
C ALA A 79 8.37 -7.51 -15.22
N LEU A 80 8.50 -6.99 -13.99
CA LEU A 80 7.88 -5.76 -13.55
C LEU A 80 8.60 -4.60 -14.22
N THR A 81 8.06 -4.09 -15.33
CA THR A 81 8.62 -2.90 -15.98
C THR A 81 8.21 -1.63 -15.22
N GLU A 82 8.93 -0.53 -15.44
CA GLU A 82 8.54 0.81 -14.97
C GLU A 82 7.06 1.11 -15.32
N GLU A 83 6.66 0.84 -16.57
CA GLU A 83 5.30 1.11 -17.04
C GLU A 83 4.24 0.25 -16.33
N LYS A 84 4.52 -1.05 -16.13
CA LYS A 84 3.64 -1.93 -15.36
C LYS A 84 3.55 -1.48 -13.90
N PHE A 85 4.68 -1.12 -13.30
CA PHE A 85 4.72 -0.60 -11.94
C PHE A 85 3.89 0.69 -11.81
N ALA A 86 4.08 1.65 -12.71
CA ALA A 86 3.33 2.90 -12.73
C ALA A 86 1.83 2.66 -12.94
N SER A 87 1.45 1.70 -13.79
CA SER A 87 0.05 1.30 -14.02
C SER A 87 -0.58 0.68 -12.76
N ILE A 88 0.14 -0.21 -12.08
CA ILE A 88 -0.30 -0.81 -10.81
C ILE A 88 -0.51 0.28 -9.75
N MET A 89 0.45 1.20 -9.60
CA MET A 89 0.36 2.29 -8.64
C MET A 89 -0.76 3.28 -8.98
N ALA A 90 -1.00 3.59 -10.26
CA ALA A 90 -2.09 4.47 -10.68
C ALA A 90 -3.47 3.89 -10.37
N LYS A 91 -3.60 2.56 -10.37
CA LYS A 91 -4.81 1.82 -9.98
C LYS A 91 -4.82 1.39 -8.52
N SER A 92 -3.82 1.81 -7.73
CA SER A 92 -3.73 1.39 -6.34
C SER A 92 -4.67 2.19 -5.44
N GLN A 93 -5.12 1.54 -4.37
CA GLN A 93 -5.92 2.15 -3.32
C GLN A 93 -5.13 2.20 -2.01
N LYS A 94 -5.35 3.26 -1.25
CA LYS A 94 -4.86 3.34 0.13
C LYS A 94 -5.71 2.42 1.00
N TYR A 95 -5.10 1.76 1.98
CA TYR A 95 -5.86 1.09 3.03
C TYR A 95 -6.80 2.08 3.73
N PRO A 96 -8.05 1.69 4.03
CA PRO A 96 -8.95 2.53 4.80
C PRO A 96 -8.33 2.90 6.16
N GLU A 97 -8.40 4.17 6.53
CA GLU A 97 -7.93 4.66 7.83
C GLU A 97 -9.13 5.22 8.59
N PHE A 98 -9.56 4.51 9.63
CA PHE A 98 -10.58 4.97 10.57
C PHE A 98 -10.30 4.41 11.97
N LYS A 99 -10.86 5.05 13.00
CA LYS A 99 -10.52 4.83 14.41
C LYS A 99 -10.59 3.35 14.82
N ASN A 100 -11.60 2.63 14.33
CA ASN A 100 -11.88 1.23 14.69
C ASN A 100 -11.42 0.23 13.62
N TYR A 101 -10.55 0.62 12.68
CA TYR A 101 -10.13 -0.22 11.53
C TYR A 101 -9.66 -1.61 11.96
N ASN A 102 -8.74 -1.68 12.91
CA ASN A 102 -8.18 -2.96 13.36
C ASN A 102 -9.25 -3.87 13.97
N ASN A 103 -10.19 -3.32 14.75
CA ASN A 103 -11.27 -4.10 15.35
C ASN A 103 -12.23 -4.62 14.28
N VAL A 104 -12.65 -3.76 13.35
CA VAL A 104 -13.54 -4.15 12.25
C VAL A 104 -12.89 -5.25 11.39
N MET A 105 -11.59 -5.12 11.10
CA MET A 105 -10.87 -6.12 10.31
C MET A 105 -10.73 -7.45 11.04
N GLN A 106 -10.42 -7.43 12.35
CA GLN A 106 -10.38 -8.64 13.18
C GLN A 106 -11.73 -9.35 13.25
N THR A 107 -12.83 -8.59 13.39
CA THR A 107 -14.19 -9.13 13.35
C THR A 107 -14.48 -9.75 11.99
N ALA A 108 -14.16 -9.05 10.90
CA ALA A 108 -14.35 -9.57 9.55
C ALA A 108 -13.56 -10.87 9.32
N ASP A 109 -12.29 -10.91 9.69
CA ASP A 109 -11.43 -12.08 9.57
C ASP A 109 -11.99 -13.27 10.37
N TYR A 110 -12.41 -13.04 11.62
CA TYR A 110 -13.02 -14.09 12.44
C TYR A 110 -14.28 -14.68 11.80
N LEU A 111 -15.20 -13.80 11.35
CA LEU A 111 -16.47 -14.21 10.77
C LEU A 111 -16.29 -14.96 9.44
N ILE A 112 -15.39 -14.47 8.58
CA ILE A 112 -15.08 -15.12 7.30
C ILE A 112 -14.44 -16.48 7.53
N ASN A 113 -13.45 -16.57 8.43
CA ASN A 113 -12.80 -17.85 8.73
C ASN A 113 -13.79 -18.86 9.32
N ASN A 114 -14.66 -18.43 10.24
CA ASN A 114 -15.71 -19.29 10.79
C ASN A 114 -16.67 -19.81 9.72
N ALA A 115 -17.10 -18.95 8.79
CA ALA A 115 -18.00 -19.35 7.71
C ALA A 115 -17.34 -20.30 6.70
N LEU A 116 -16.03 -20.12 6.45
CA LEU A 116 -15.23 -21.01 5.63
C LEU A 116 -15.07 -22.39 6.29
N GLU A 117 -14.73 -22.44 7.58
CA GLU A 117 -14.59 -23.68 8.35
C GLU A 117 -15.91 -24.48 8.42
N ASN A 118 -17.03 -23.79 8.52
CA ASN A 118 -18.36 -24.41 8.57
C ASN A 118 -18.98 -24.70 7.18
N GLY A 119 -18.31 -24.33 6.09
CA GLY A 119 -18.77 -24.58 4.73
C GLY A 119 -20.09 -23.89 4.36
N ASN A 120 -20.46 -22.80 5.05
CA ASN A 120 -21.76 -22.16 4.94
C ASN A 120 -21.69 -20.66 4.57
N VAL A 121 -20.62 -20.27 3.87
CA VAL A 121 -20.34 -18.88 3.47
C VAL A 121 -21.54 -18.20 2.82
N GLU A 122 -22.23 -18.87 1.90
CA GLU A 122 -23.39 -18.29 1.18
C GLU A 122 -24.53 -17.89 2.12
N VAL A 123 -24.72 -18.63 3.21
CA VAL A 123 -25.77 -18.35 4.21
C VAL A 123 -25.32 -17.27 5.19
N GLN A 124 -24.04 -17.29 5.56
CA GLN A 124 -23.50 -16.35 6.55
C GLN A 124 -23.19 -14.97 5.98
N LEU A 125 -22.95 -14.85 4.66
CA LEU A 125 -22.45 -13.61 4.05
C LEU A 125 -23.30 -12.37 4.40
N SER A 126 -24.63 -12.50 4.37
CA SER A 126 -25.56 -11.42 4.74
C SER A 126 -25.41 -11.01 6.22
N ASN A 127 -25.26 -12.00 7.12
CA ASN A 127 -25.04 -11.74 8.54
C ASN A 127 -23.68 -11.08 8.80
N ILE A 128 -22.63 -11.56 8.12
CA ILE A 128 -21.28 -10.99 8.19
C ILE A 128 -21.32 -9.52 7.77
N GLN A 129 -21.99 -9.20 6.66
CA GLN A 129 -22.13 -7.83 6.19
C GLN A 129 -22.83 -6.95 7.23
N ASN A 130 -23.96 -7.39 7.80
CA ASN A 130 -24.69 -6.62 8.80
C ASN A 130 -23.84 -6.36 10.06
N GLN A 131 -23.13 -7.37 10.56
CA GLN A 131 -22.26 -7.22 11.74
C GLN A 131 -21.10 -6.25 11.48
N ILE A 132 -20.47 -6.32 10.30
CA ILE A 132 -19.41 -5.37 9.92
C ILE A 132 -19.98 -3.95 9.83
N GLN A 133 -21.19 -3.75 9.28
CA GLN A 133 -21.83 -2.45 9.20
C GLN A 133 -22.15 -1.86 10.58
N GLU A 134 -22.60 -2.69 11.53
CA GLU A 134 -22.81 -2.27 12.92
C GLU A 134 -21.51 -1.85 13.60
N GLU A 135 -20.41 -2.59 13.39
CA GLU A 135 -19.09 -2.21 13.94
C GLU A 135 -18.53 -0.94 13.30
N LEU A 136 -18.78 -0.72 12.00
CA LEU A 136 -18.41 0.52 11.30
C LEU A 136 -19.17 1.75 11.78
N ALA A 137 -20.36 1.57 12.36
CA ALA A 137 -21.20 2.65 12.87
C ALA A 137 -20.80 3.13 14.29
N LYS A 138 -19.88 2.43 14.97
CA LYS A 138 -19.36 2.77 16.30
C LYS A 138 -18.15 3.69 16.23
#